data_AF-A0A7C3JNQ4-F1
#
_entry.id   AF-A0A7C3JNQ4-F1
#
_cell.length_a   1.000
_cell.length_b   1.000
_cell.length_c   1.000
_cell.angle_alpha   90.00
_cell.angle_beta   90.00
_cell.angle_gamma   90.00
#
_symmetry.space_group_name_H-M   'P 1'
#
loop_
_entity.id
_entity.type
_entity.pdbx_description
1 polymer ?
#
loop_
_entity_poly.entity_id
_entity_poly.type
_entity_poly.pdbx_seq_one_letter_code
_entity_poly.pdbx_strand_id
1 'polypeptide(L)'
;MLFATALAAAAASGAAAAAQGLWSERAGLGLKPSRDAAVIWMIGDGLRWEGWRSSFETAVAQESSIAPRRYSLSGRVDAPLSAGRGLSVGLQYRMYEPGGALPLALAGDPGWTAGIQPYGLGRVPGAGLGPSYQLQLSYQYSAASTFGLALGRELETFTPGFDVPGNGTRQLTFTGQHWLTPSWALSYDVLSSDPANPFRLQGLGLRLGVRYRF
;
A
#
# COMPACT_ATOMS: atom_id res chain seq x y z
N MET A 1 25.86 5.51 37.13
CA MET A 1 24.57 5.99 36.53
C MET A 1 24.76 6.53 35.10
N LEU A 2 25.52 5.85 34.23
CA LEU A 2 25.77 6.32 32.84
C LEU A 2 25.42 5.28 31.76
N PHE A 3 24.96 4.09 32.14
CA PHE A 3 24.64 3.00 31.21
C PHE A 3 23.15 2.92 30.81
N ALA A 4 22.25 3.65 31.48
CA ALA A 4 20.81 3.57 31.22
C ALA A 4 20.35 4.35 29.98
N THR A 5 21.13 5.34 29.52
CA THR A 5 20.74 6.24 28.43
C THR A 5 21.00 5.65 27.03
N ALA A 6 21.97 4.75 26.89
CA ALA A 6 22.33 4.16 25.59
C ALA A 6 21.31 3.10 25.11
N LEU A 7 20.64 2.40 26.03
CA LEU A 7 19.69 1.33 25.67
C LEU A 7 18.36 1.87 25.12
N ALA A 8 17.97 3.08 25.53
CA ALA A 8 16.74 3.72 25.04
C ALA A 8 16.84 4.19 23.58
N ALA A 9 18.05 4.56 23.12
CA ALA A 9 18.26 5.00 21.74
C ALA A 9 18.21 3.84 20.73
N ALA A 10 18.68 2.65 21.11
CA ALA A 10 18.67 1.47 20.24
C ALA A 10 17.28 0.82 20.09
N ALA A 11 16.43 0.93 21.11
CA ALA A 11 15.04 0.44 21.03
C ALA A 11 14.15 1.31 20.11
N ALA A 12 14.43 2.62 20.06
CA ALA A 12 13.67 3.56 19.23
C ALA A 12 13.97 3.43 17.72
N SER A 13 15.16 2.98 17.32
CA SER A 13 15.51 2.77 15.91
C SER A 13 14.93 1.48 15.32
N GLY A 14 14.79 0.41 16.13
CA GLY A 14 14.23 -0.86 15.68
C GLY A 14 12.73 -0.81 15.38
N ALA A 15 11.95 -0.06 16.17
CA ALA A 15 10.50 0.09 15.97
C ALA A 15 10.15 0.89 14.71
N ALA A 16 10.97 1.88 14.34
CA ALA A 16 10.80 2.65 13.11
C ALA A 16 11.06 1.79 11.85
N ALA A 17 12.05 0.90 11.89
CA ALA A 17 12.38 0.01 10.77
C ALA A 17 11.27 -1.02 10.48
N ALA A 18 10.65 -1.59 11.53
CA ALA A 18 9.55 -2.54 11.37
C ALA A 18 8.29 -1.90 10.73
N ALA A 19 8.06 -0.62 11.00
CA ALA A 19 6.91 0.11 10.45
C ALA A 19 7.15 0.64 9.02
N GLN A 20 8.41 0.84 8.62
CA GLN A 20 8.78 1.22 7.24
C GLN A 20 8.79 0.00 6.30
N GLY A 21 9.16 -1.20 6.78
CA GLY A 21 9.14 -2.44 5.99
C GLY A 21 7.75 -2.83 5.48
N LEU A 22 6.68 -2.44 6.19
CA LEU A 22 5.30 -2.74 5.79
C LEU A 22 4.83 -1.97 4.52
N TRP A 23 5.47 -0.85 4.18
CA TRP A 23 5.14 -0.08 2.97
C TRP A 23 6.02 -0.44 1.78
N SER A 24 7.31 -0.69 2.02
CA SER A 24 8.27 -0.93 0.93
C SER A 24 8.20 -2.33 0.32
N GLU A 25 7.71 -3.34 1.03
CA GLU A 25 7.72 -4.73 0.53
C GLU A 25 6.46 -5.16 -0.24
N ARG A 26 5.39 -4.34 -0.25
CA ARG A 26 4.17 -4.63 -1.03
C ARG A 26 4.03 -3.81 -2.32
N ALA A 27 5.09 -3.11 -2.73
CA ALA A 27 5.20 -2.66 -4.11
C ALA A 27 5.52 -3.88 -4.99
N GLY A 28 4.46 -4.55 -5.45
CA GLY A 28 4.52 -5.81 -6.18
C GLY A 28 5.44 -5.78 -7.41
N LEU A 29 6.03 -6.95 -7.63
CA LEU A 29 6.91 -7.37 -8.73
C LEU A 29 8.21 -6.57 -8.79
N GLY A 30 9.34 -7.24 -8.53
CA GLY A 30 10.71 -6.74 -8.71
C GLY A 30 11.09 -6.38 -10.15
N LEU A 31 10.19 -5.74 -10.89
CA LEU A 31 10.45 -5.05 -12.13
C LEU A 31 11.35 -3.87 -11.78
N LYS A 32 12.62 -3.97 -12.20
CA LYS A 32 13.50 -2.81 -12.25
C LYS A 32 12.74 -1.67 -12.93
N PRO A 33 12.68 -0.47 -12.34
CA PRO A 33 12.06 0.66 -12.99
C PRO A 33 12.66 0.80 -14.39
N SER A 34 11.80 0.85 -15.41
CA SER A 34 12.21 1.21 -16.77
C SER A 34 13.00 2.52 -16.68
N ARG A 35 14.12 2.62 -17.39
CA ARG A 35 14.98 3.82 -17.42
C ARG A 35 14.22 5.09 -17.83
N ASP A 36 13.02 4.95 -18.39
CA ASP A 36 12.19 6.05 -18.87
C ASP A 36 11.16 6.55 -17.84
N ALA A 37 11.01 5.87 -16.70
CA ALA A 37 10.15 6.33 -15.61
C ALA A 37 10.92 7.31 -14.71
N ALA A 38 10.88 8.60 -15.05
CA ALA A 38 11.36 9.66 -14.16
C ALA A 38 10.46 9.73 -12.92
N VAL A 39 10.83 9.00 -11.86
CA VAL A 39 10.19 9.13 -10.55
C VAL A 39 10.89 10.24 -9.79
N ILE A 40 10.25 11.41 -9.72
CA ILE A 40 10.71 12.51 -8.88
C ILE A 40 10.17 12.26 -7.47
N TRP A 41 11.06 11.82 -6.57
CA TRP A 41 10.76 11.72 -5.14
C TRP A 41 10.97 13.08 -4.49
N MET A 42 9.91 13.67 -3.97
CA MET A 42 10.02 14.81 -3.05
C MET A 42 9.76 14.30 -1.65
N ILE A 43 10.83 14.05 -0.90
CA ILE A 43 10.77 13.68 0.52
C ILE A 43 10.85 14.98 1.32
N GLY A 44 9.72 15.38 1.91
CA GLY A 44 9.71 16.43 2.92
C GLY A 44 9.92 15.82 4.30
N ASP A 45 11.05 16.09 4.95
CA ASP A 45 11.21 15.78 6.37
C ASP A 45 10.23 16.66 7.17
N GLY A 46 9.23 16.03 7.79
CA GLY A 46 8.14 16.72 8.47
C GLY A 46 8.57 17.46 9.74
N LEU A 47 7.74 18.44 10.11
CA LEU A 47 7.88 19.23 11.34
C LEU A 47 7.88 18.30 12.57
N ARG A 48 8.92 18.43 13.41
CA ARG A 48 8.98 17.75 14.71
C ARG A 48 8.46 18.69 15.78
N TRP A 49 7.33 18.36 16.37
CA TRP A 49 6.78 19.06 17.53
C TRP A 49 6.57 18.04 18.64
N GLU A 50 7.24 18.21 19.78
CA GLU A 50 6.98 17.42 20.99
C GLU A 50 7.02 15.88 20.78
N GLY A 51 7.97 15.40 19.98
CA GLY A 51 8.16 13.98 19.69
C GLY A 51 7.28 13.42 18.57
N TRP A 52 6.27 14.16 18.10
CA TRP A 52 5.51 13.80 16.92
C TRP A 52 6.41 13.84 15.68
N ARG A 53 6.15 12.95 14.74
CA ARG A 53 6.80 12.90 13.44
C ARG A 53 5.72 12.85 12.38
N SER A 54 5.89 13.61 11.32
CA SER A 54 5.09 13.47 10.12
C SER A 54 6.00 13.22 8.93
N SER A 55 5.49 12.48 7.95
CA SER A 55 6.09 12.38 6.64
C SER A 55 5.03 12.60 5.58
N PHE A 56 5.44 13.19 4.48
CA PHE A 56 4.59 13.42 3.33
C PHE A 56 5.39 13.16 2.07
N GLU A 57 4.77 12.47 1.14
CA GLU A 57 5.38 12.02 -0.09
C GLU A 57 4.39 12.19 -1.23
N THR A 58 4.90 12.74 -2.33
CA THR A 58 4.17 12.85 -3.59
C THR A 58 5.05 12.24 -4.67
N ALA A 59 4.44 11.50 -5.58
CA ALA A 59 5.14 10.95 -6.73
C ALA A 59 4.25 10.99 -7.97
N VAL A 60 4.91 11.15 -9.11
CA VAL A 60 4.30 11.08 -10.44
C VAL A 60 5.07 10.03 -11.23
N ALA A 61 4.36 9.02 -11.73
CA ALA A 61 4.88 8.10 -12.72
C ALA A 61 4.36 8.53 -14.09
N GLN A 62 5.27 8.82 -15.02
CA GLN A 62 4.91 9.22 -16.38
C GLN A 62 4.20 8.10 -17.13
N GLU A 63 3.39 8.51 -18.11
CA GLU A 63 2.76 7.58 -19.04
C GLU A 63 3.80 6.80 -19.85
N SER A 64 3.51 5.54 -20.14
CA SER A 64 4.33 4.66 -20.98
C SER A 64 3.44 3.82 -21.89
N SER A 65 4.05 3.06 -22.81
CA SER A 65 3.30 2.17 -23.71
C SER A 65 2.51 1.05 -23.01
N ILE A 66 2.83 0.74 -21.75
CA ILE A 66 2.23 -0.37 -21.00
C ILE A 66 1.49 0.08 -19.73
N ALA A 67 1.57 1.37 -19.37
CA ALA A 67 0.95 1.88 -18.14
C ALA A 67 0.55 3.36 -18.30
N PRO A 68 -0.65 3.73 -17.86
CA PRO A 68 -1.09 5.13 -17.84
C PRO A 68 -0.29 5.95 -16.83
N ARG A 69 -0.34 7.29 -16.96
CA ARG A 69 0.23 8.20 -15.95
C ARG A 69 -0.43 7.95 -14.60
N ARG A 70 0.38 7.95 -13.54
CA ARG A 70 -0.09 7.74 -12.16
C ARG A 70 0.41 8.85 -11.24
N TYR A 71 -0.49 9.38 -10.43
CA TYR A 71 -0.19 10.27 -9.31
C TYR A 71 -0.35 9.51 -8.00
N SER A 72 0.56 9.68 -7.07
CA SER A 72 0.44 9.12 -5.72
C SER A 72 0.77 10.16 -4.67
N LEU A 73 0.01 10.11 -3.59
CA LEU A 73 0.12 10.94 -2.42
C LEU A 73 0.11 10.03 -1.19
N SER A 74 1.11 10.14 -0.33
CA SER A 74 1.14 9.47 0.97
C SER A 74 1.48 10.45 2.07
N GLY A 75 0.83 10.27 3.21
CA GLY A 75 1.10 11.01 4.43
C GLY A 75 1.05 10.07 5.62
N ARG A 76 1.91 10.30 6.60
CA ARG A 76 1.94 9.53 7.84
C ARG A 76 2.23 10.46 9.00
N VAL A 77 1.59 10.19 10.13
CA VAL A 77 1.82 10.85 11.40
C VAL A 77 2.09 9.79 12.44
N ASP A 78 3.21 9.92 13.13
CA ASP A 78 3.62 9.08 14.25
C ASP A 78 3.64 9.92 15.52
N ALA A 79 2.94 9.45 16.56
CA ALA A 79 2.89 10.05 17.87
C ALA A 79 3.51 9.09 18.90
N PRO A 80 4.61 9.47 19.57
CA PRO A 80 5.13 8.68 20.68
C PRO A 80 4.16 8.79 21.86
N LEU A 81 4.01 7.70 22.59
CA LEU A 81 3.21 7.60 23.79
C LEU A 81 4.12 7.22 24.98
N SER A 82 3.61 7.31 26.19
CA SER A 82 4.38 6.95 27.39
C SER A 82 4.76 5.46 27.41
N ALA A 83 5.80 5.13 28.19
CA ALA A 83 6.27 3.75 28.39
C ALA A 83 6.70 3.02 27.09
N GLY A 84 7.27 3.75 26.13
CA GLY A 84 7.76 3.16 24.87
C GLY A 84 6.66 2.71 23.91
N ARG A 85 5.45 3.25 24.09
CA ARG A 85 4.31 3.03 23.20
C ARG A 85 4.32 4.03 22.05
N GLY A 86 3.58 3.74 21.00
CA GLY A 86 3.48 4.63 19.85
C GLY A 86 2.17 4.43 19.08
N LEU A 87 1.69 5.50 18.46
CA LEU A 87 0.56 5.47 17.55
C LEU A 87 1.01 5.99 16.19
N SER A 88 0.53 5.38 15.12
CA SER A 88 0.78 5.82 13.75
C SER A 88 -0.51 5.82 12.96
N VAL A 89 -0.74 6.89 12.19
CA VAL A 89 -1.84 7.02 11.23
C VAL A 89 -1.24 7.35 9.88
N GLY A 90 -1.55 6.55 8.86
CA GLY A 90 -1.08 6.71 7.50
C GLY A 90 -2.25 6.79 6.52
N LEU A 91 -2.11 7.63 5.50
CA LEU A 91 -3.01 7.71 4.36
C LEU A 91 -2.18 7.55 3.08
N GLN A 92 -2.64 6.69 2.19
CA GLN A 92 -2.15 6.61 0.82
C GLN A 92 -3.31 6.86 -0.13
N TYR A 93 -3.06 7.62 -1.17
CA TYR A 93 -3.98 7.88 -2.27
C TYR A 93 -3.21 7.73 -3.58
N ARG A 94 -3.78 7.03 -4.56
CA ARG A 94 -3.23 6.95 -5.91
C ARG A 94 -4.35 7.19 -6.91
N MET A 95 -4.02 7.90 -7.97
CA MET A 95 -4.95 8.19 -9.06
C MET A 95 -4.25 7.93 -10.38
N TYR A 96 -4.95 7.24 -11.27
CA TYR A 96 -4.50 7.03 -12.64
C TYR A 96 -5.15 8.09 -13.53
N GLU A 97 -4.34 8.75 -14.34
CA GLU A 97 -4.85 9.63 -15.38
C GLU A 97 -5.26 8.75 -16.56
N PRO A 98 -6.51 8.86 -17.07
CA PRO A 98 -6.84 8.27 -18.35
C PRO A 98 -5.98 8.92 -19.43
N GLY A 99 -4.94 8.21 -19.89
CA GLY A 99 -4.15 8.63 -21.04
C GLY A 99 -5.02 8.88 -22.28
N GLY A 100 -4.65 9.86 -23.08
CA GLY A 100 -5.26 10.11 -24.38
C GLY A 100 -4.82 9.01 -25.33
N ALA A 101 -5.68 8.00 -25.51
CA ALA A 101 -5.45 6.82 -26.35
C ALA A 101 -4.19 6.04 -25.98
N LEU A 102 -4.33 5.00 -25.15
CA LEU A 102 -3.38 3.89 -25.20
C LEU A 102 -3.40 3.36 -26.64
N PRO A 103 -2.29 3.41 -27.40
CA PRO A 103 -2.25 2.77 -28.68
C PRO A 103 -2.35 1.27 -28.41
N LEU A 104 -3.55 0.71 -28.53
CA LEU A 104 -3.71 -0.72 -28.71
C LEU A 104 -3.07 -1.05 -30.07
N ALA A 105 -1.76 -1.26 -30.05
CA ALA A 105 -1.04 -1.90 -31.13
C ALA A 105 -1.35 -3.41 -31.08
N LEU A 106 -2.62 -3.77 -31.28
CA LEU A 106 -2.93 -5.07 -31.84
C LEU A 106 -2.59 -4.97 -33.33
N ALA A 107 -1.29 -5.09 -33.63
CA ALA A 107 -0.82 -5.43 -34.97
C ALA A 107 -1.20 -6.91 -35.22
N GLY A 108 -2.47 -7.13 -35.55
CA GLY A 108 -3.02 -8.41 -35.99
C GLY A 108 -3.55 -8.27 -37.40
N ASP A 109 -2.77 -8.76 -38.36
CA ASP A 109 -3.00 -9.02 -39.79
C ASP A 109 -3.83 -8.03 -40.66
N PRO A 110 -3.26 -7.51 -41.78
CA PRO A 110 -3.93 -6.58 -42.70
C PRO A 110 -4.95 -7.26 -43.64
N GLY A 111 -5.56 -8.37 -43.22
CA GLY A 111 -6.16 -9.34 -44.13
C GLY A 111 -7.64 -9.19 -44.48
N TRP A 112 -8.44 -8.39 -43.77
CA TRP A 112 -9.90 -8.33 -44.00
C TRP A 112 -10.52 -6.97 -43.63
N THR A 113 -10.60 -6.05 -44.58
CA THR A 113 -11.41 -4.84 -44.48
C THR A 113 -12.63 -4.94 -45.39
N ALA A 114 -13.79 -5.21 -44.79
CA ALA A 114 -15.08 -4.77 -45.31
C ALA A 114 -16.14 -4.79 -44.19
N GLY A 115 -16.43 -3.61 -43.60
CA GLY A 115 -17.73 -3.38 -42.95
C GLY A 115 -17.77 -3.01 -41.47
N ILE A 116 -16.65 -2.78 -40.79
CA ILE A 116 -16.69 -2.30 -39.40
C ILE A 116 -16.55 -0.79 -39.39
N GLN A 117 -17.63 -0.11 -38.99
CA GLN A 117 -17.69 1.32 -38.76
C GLN A 117 -16.50 1.78 -37.90
N PRO A 118 -15.96 3.00 -38.11
CA PRO A 118 -14.96 3.57 -37.25
C PRO A 118 -15.62 3.96 -35.93
N TYR A 119 -15.93 2.96 -35.10
CA TYR A 119 -15.91 3.16 -33.66
C TYR A 119 -14.51 3.69 -33.38
N GLY A 120 -14.45 5.00 -33.07
CA GLY A 120 -13.22 5.61 -32.57
C GLY A 120 -12.63 4.72 -31.49
N LEU A 121 -11.32 4.82 -31.28
CA LEU A 121 -10.54 4.14 -30.24
C LEU A 121 -11.10 4.49 -28.85
N GLY A 122 -12.29 3.99 -28.60
CA GLY A 122 -13.15 4.26 -27.49
C GLY A 122 -12.66 3.36 -26.40
N ARG A 123 -12.26 3.98 -25.30
CA ARG A 123 -12.06 3.36 -23.99
C ARG A 123 -12.84 2.06 -23.92
N VAL A 124 -12.14 0.93 -23.76
CA VAL A 124 -12.78 -0.35 -23.49
C VAL A 124 -13.78 -0.09 -22.35
N PRO A 125 -15.10 -0.20 -22.59
CA PRO A 125 -16.09 -0.02 -21.55
C PRO A 125 -15.79 -1.06 -20.45
N GLY A 126 -15.44 -0.59 -19.26
CA GLY A 126 -15.04 -1.48 -18.14
C GLY A 126 -13.61 -1.32 -17.63
N ALA A 127 -12.75 -0.55 -18.30
CA ALA A 127 -11.47 -0.14 -17.71
C ALA A 127 -11.72 0.83 -16.54
N GLY A 128 -11.83 0.28 -15.33
CA GLY A 128 -12.09 1.03 -14.10
C GLY A 128 -10.88 1.87 -13.69
N LEU A 129 -10.78 3.08 -14.25
CA LEU A 129 -9.85 4.10 -13.76
C LEU A 129 -10.48 4.79 -12.55
N GLY A 130 -10.28 4.19 -11.38
CA GLY A 130 -10.69 4.75 -10.10
C GLY A 130 -9.47 5.17 -9.26
N PRO A 131 -9.65 6.08 -8.29
CA PRO A 131 -8.64 6.28 -7.28
C PRO A 131 -8.55 5.07 -6.34
N SER A 132 -7.32 4.69 -5.97
CA SER A 132 -7.05 3.77 -4.87
C SER A 132 -6.73 4.59 -3.62
N TYR A 133 -7.15 4.12 -2.46
CA TYR A 133 -6.83 4.77 -1.20
C TYR A 133 -6.65 3.73 -0.10
N GLN A 134 -5.80 4.02 0.88
CA GLN A 134 -5.57 3.17 2.03
C GLN A 134 -5.37 4.05 3.27
N LEU A 135 -6.21 3.86 4.27
CA LEU A 135 -6.04 4.37 5.61
C LEU A 135 -5.42 3.26 6.46
N GLN A 136 -4.33 3.55 7.15
CA GLN A 136 -3.65 2.63 8.06
C GLN A 136 -3.54 3.23 9.45
N LEU A 137 -3.83 2.41 10.45
CA LEU A 137 -3.61 2.68 11.86
C LEU A 137 -2.65 1.63 12.39
N SER A 138 -1.64 2.02 13.15
CA SER A 138 -0.73 1.10 13.84
C SER A 138 -0.51 1.57 15.27
N TYR A 139 -0.66 0.65 16.22
CA TYR A 139 -0.43 0.93 17.63
C TYR A 139 0.62 -0.03 18.18
N GLN A 140 1.69 0.55 18.71
CA GLN A 140 2.73 -0.15 19.43
C GLN A 140 2.46 -0.03 20.92
N TYR A 141 2.12 -1.13 21.57
CA TYR A 141 1.77 -1.14 23.00
C TYR A 141 2.91 -1.65 23.90
N SER A 142 3.97 -2.18 23.30
CA SER A 142 5.25 -2.50 23.93
C SER A 142 6.39 -2.36 22.92
N ALA A 143 7.64 -2.37 23.37
CA ALA A 143 8.81 -2.27 22.49
C ALA A 143 8.84 -3.32 21.36
N ALA A 144 8.21 -4.48 21.55
CA ALA A 144 8.27 -5.60 20.62
C ALA A 144 6.91 -6.01 20.01
N SER A 145 5.79 -5.46 20.52
CA SER A 145 4.46 -5.89 20.10
C SER A 145 3.62 -4.75 19.54
N THR A 146 2.91 -5.05 18.46
CA THR A 146 2.14 -4.11 17.66
C THR A 146 0.81 -4.72 17.24
N PHE A 147 -0.19 -3.86 17.01
CA PHE A 147 -1.37 -4.21 16.23
C PHE A 147 -1.59 -3.14 15.17
N GLY A 148 -2.21 -3.53 14.06
CA GLY A 148 -2.49 -2.66 12.93
C GLY A 148 -3.86 -2.92 12.33
N LEU A 149 -4.45 -1.86 11.81
CA LEU A 149 -5.69 -1.88 11.04
C LEU A 149 -5.43 -1.14 9.74
N ALA A 150 -5.86 -1.69 8.61
CA ALA A 150 -5.89 -0.97 7.34
C ALA A 150 -7.27 -1.09 6.71
N LEU A 151 -7.77 0.02 6.20
CA LEU A 151 -8.98 0.08 5.40
C LEU A 151 -8.62 0.74 4.08
N GLY A 152 -8.84 0.04 2.98
CA GLY A 152 -8.49 0.58 1.69
C GLY A 152 -9.35 0.06 0.55
N ARG A 153 -9.15 0.69 -0.60
CA ARG A 153 -9.54 0.17 -1.89
C ARG A 153 -8.25 0.07 -2.70
N GLU A 154 -7.83 -1.16 -2.94
CA GLU A 154 -6.69 -1.44 -3.81
C GLU A 154 -7.22 -1.60 -5.24
N LEU A 155 -6.68 -0.82 -6.17
CA LEU A 155 -6.86 -1.03 -7.61
C LEU A 155 -5.48 -1.42 -8.13
N GLU A 156 -5.10 -2.68 -7.89
CA GLU A 156 -3.78 -3.18 -8.23
C GLU A 156 -3.62 -3.51 -9.72
N THR A 157 -4.73 -3.67 -10.44
CA THR A 157 -4.66 -4.24 -11.78
C THR A 157 -5.24 -3.30 -12.82
N PHE A 158 -4.34 -2.64 -13.54
CA PHE A 158 -4.58 -2.29 -14.93
C PHE A 158 -4.47 -3.59 -15.75
N THR A 159 -5.44 -4.49 -15.63
CA THR A 159 -5.53 -5.64 -16.56
C THR A 159 -6.41 -5.20 -17.73
N PRO A 160 -5.87 -5.10 -18.96
CA PRO A 160 -6.70 -5.03 -20.15
C PRO A 160 -7.33 -6.42 -20.37
N GLY A 161 -8.45 -6.71 -19.73
CA GLY A 161 -9.11 -8.02 -19.81
C GLY A 161 -10.40 -8.10 -19.00
N PHE A 162 -11.30 -8.99 -19.43
CA PHE A 162 -12.73 -9.14 -19.10
C PHE A 162 -13.17 -9.19 -17.62
N ASP A 163 -12.25 -9.08 -16.66
CA ASP A 163 -12.61 -8.89 -15.25
C ASP A 163 -12.87 -7.42 -14.99
N VAL A 164 -14.13 -7.01 -15.17
CA VAL A 164 -14.62 -5.71 -14.73
C VAL A 164 -14.33 -5.61 -13.24
N PRO A 165 -13.44 -4.71 -12.77
CA PRO A 165 -13.24 -4.52 -11.36
C PRO A 165 -14.57 -4.12 -10.77
N GLY A 166 -15.13 -4.97 -9.90
CA GLY A 166 -16.38 -4.66 -9.22
C GLY A 166 -16.25 -3.29 -8.56
N ASN A 167 -17.16 -2.37 -8.87
CA ASN A 167 -17.20 -1.08 -8.20
C ASN A 167 -17.24 -1.30 -6.68
N GLY A 168 -16.17 -0.92 -5.98
CA GLY A 168 -16.20 -0.77 -4.54
C GLY A 168 -15.75 -1.95 -3.68
N THR A 169 -14.89 -2.86 -4.17
CA THR A 169 -14.19 -3.79 -3.26
C THR A 169 -13.31 -3.01 -2.29
N ARG A 170 -13.83 -2.82 -1.08
CA ARG A 170 -13.06 -2.31 0.05
C ARG A 170 -12.48 -3.50 0.78
N GLN A 171 -11.24 -3.34 1.19
CA GLN A 171 -10.49 -4.32 1.92
C GLN A 171 -10.26 -3.81 3.34
N LEU A 172 -10.63 -4.62 4.32
CA LEU A 172 -10.31 -4.43 5.72
C LEU A 172 -9.24 -5.43 6.11
N THR A 173 -8.14 -4.95 6.66
CA THR A 173 -7.02 -5.77 7.08
C THR A 173 -6.74 -5.52 8.55
N PHE A 174 -6.66 -6.57 9.35
CA PHE A 174 -6.26 -6.52 10.75
C PHE A 174 -4.99 -7.34 10.95
N THR A 175 -3.95 -6.71 11.47
CA THR A 175 -2.63 -7.33 11.65
C THR A 175 -2.18 -7.22 13.08
N GLY A 176 -1.38 -8.17 13.55
CA GLY A 176 -0.78 -8.10 14.87
C GLY A 176 0.48 -8.91 14.95
N GLN A 177 1.39 -8.44 15.80
CA GLN A 177 2.58 -9.15 16.21
C GLN A 177 2.73 -9.02 17.72
N HIS A 178 2.77 -10.14 18.42
CA HIS A 178 2.73 -10.21 19.88
C HIS A 178 3.84 -11.13 20.37
N TRP A 179 4.71 -10.61 21.24
CA TRP A 179 5.65 -11.48 21.97
C TRP A 179 4.94 -12.06 23.19
N LEU A 180 4.86 -13.39 23.24
CA LEU A 180 4.26 -14.13 24.35
C LEU A 180 5.29 -14.29 25.49
N THR A 181 6.55 -14.51 25.11
CA THR A 181 7.73 -14.52 25.98
C THR A 181 8.90 -13.87 25.23
N PRO A 182 10.08 -13.63 25.84
CA PRO A 182 11.24 -13.09 25.11
C PRO A 182 11.73 -13.96 23.94
N SER A 183 11.32 -15.23 23.89
CA SER A 183 11.73 -16.21 22.87
C SER A 183 10.62 -16.57 21.89
N TRP A 184 9.36 -16.26 22.18
CA TRP A 184 8.20 -16.66 21.37
C TRP A 184 7.38 -15.46 20.94
N ALA A 185 7.11 -15.38 19.64
CA ALA A 185 6.21 -14.39 19.05
C ALA A 185 5.12 -15.06 18.21
N LEU A 186 3.93 -14.48 18.25
CA LEU A 186 2.77 -14.81 17.44
C LEU A 186 2.49 -13.64 16.49
N SER A 187 2.22 -13.92 15.23
CA SER A 187 1.71 -12.94 14.28
C SER A 187 0.41 -13.43 13.63
N TYR A 188 -0.44 -12.48 13.27
CA TYR A 188 -1.64 -12.76 12.49
C TYR A 188 -1.93 -11.65 11.48
N ASP A 189 -2.59 -12.02 10.40
CA ASP A 189 -3.13 -11.13 9.37
C ASP A 189 -4.52 -11.64 9.00
N VAL A 190 -5.53 -10.81 9.19
CA VAL A 190 -6.93 -11.08 8.89
C VAL A 190 -7.37 -10.12 7.80
N LEU A 191 -7.85 -10.68 6.70
CA LEU A 191 -8.26 -9.96 5.51
C LEU A 191 -9.75 -10.15 5.27
N SER A 192 -10.49 -9.08 5.04
CA SER A 192 -11.85 -9.15 4.49
C SER A 192 -11.96 -8.34 3.22
N SER A 193 -12.43 -8.97 2.15
CA SER A 193 -12.71 -8.35 0.85
C SER A 193 -14.18 -7.99 0.63
N ASP A 194 -15.08 -8.34 1.56
CA ASP A 194 -16.51 -8.03 1.47
C ASP A 194 -16.82 -6.69 2.16
N PRO A 195 -17.17 -5.63 1.40
CA PRO A 195 -17.51 -4.33 1.96
C PRO A 195 -18.87 -4.29 2.66
N ALA A 196 -19.79 -5.20 2.31
CA ALA A 196 -21.14 -5.25 2.88
C ALA A 196 -21.17 -6.05 4.19
N ASN A 197 -20.30 -7.04 4.33
CA ASN A 197 -20.20 -7.83 5.54
C ASN A 197 -18.76 -8.30 5.81
N PRO A 198 -17.96 -7.50 6.53
CA PRO A 198 -16.53 -7.79 6.73
C PRO A 198 -16.25 -9.01 7.61
N PHE A 199 -17.29 -9.64 8.19
CA PHE A 199 -17.18 -10.81 9.04
C PHE A 199 -17.70 -12.08 8.37
N ARG A 200 -18.05 -12.04 7.07
CA ARG A 200 -18.39 -13.25 6.32
C ARG A 200 -17.16 -14.10 6.09
N LEU A 201 -17.25 -15.36 6.50
CA LEU A 201 -16.20 -16.37 6.28
C LEU A 201 -15.82 -16.56 4.81
N GLN A 202 -16.76 -16.31 3.87
CA GLN A 202 -16.55 -16.51 2.43
C GLN A 202 -15.57 -15.50 1.79
N GLY A 203 -15.22 -14.40 2.48
CA GLY A 203 -14.21 -13.44 2.04
C GLY A 203 -13.10 -13.20 3.07
N LEU A 204 -13.06 -14.03 4.12
CA LEU A 204 -12.13 -13.88 5.23
C LEU A 204 -10.85 -14.68 4.97
N GLY A 205 -9.74 -14.00 4.69
CA GLY A 205 -8.41 -14.59 4.68
C GLY A 205 -7.79 -14.52 6.08
N LEU A 206 -7.31 -15.64 6.62
CA LEU A 206 -6.57 -15.67 7.89
C LEU A 206 -5.17 -16.23 7.64
N ARG A 207 -4.15 -15.51 8.12
CA ARG A 207 -2.76 -15.98 8.19
C ARG A 207 -2.31 -15.92 9.63
N LEU A 208 -1.68 -17.00 10.09
CA LEU A 208 -1.11 -17.13 11.42
C LEU A 208 0.36 -17.52 11.29
N GLY A 209 1.21 -16.92 12.12
CA GLY A 209 2.64 -17.21 12.17
C GLY A 209 3.12 -17.33 13.61
N VAL A 210 4.03 -18.25 13.86
CA VAL A 210 4.74 -18.37 15.15
C VAL A 210 6.23 -18.26 14.86
N ARG A 211 6.93 -17.45 15.65
CA ARG A 211 8.37 -17.25 15.53
C ARG A 211 9.04 -17.55 16.86
N TYR A 212 10.07 -18.38 16.80
CA TYR A 212 10.97 -18.63 17.92
C TYR A 212 12.28 -17.86 17.73
N ARG A 213 12.84 -17.34 18.82
CA ARG A 213 14.14 -16.68 18.89
C ARG A 213 14.96 -17.32 20.02
N PHE A 214 16.17 -17.75 19.68
CA PHE A 214 17.20 -18.18 20.62
C PHE A 214 18.10 -17.01 21.03
#